data_AF-A0A175QBC2-F1
#
_entry.id   AF-A0A175QBC2-F1
#
_cell.length_a   1.000
_cell.length_b   1.000
_cell.length_c   1.000
_cell.angle_alpha   90.00
_cell.angle_beta   90.00
_cell.angle_gamma   90.00
#
_symmetry.space_group_name_H-M   'P 1'
#
loop_
_entity.id
_entity.type
_entity.pdbx_description
1 polymer ?
#
loop_
_entity_poly.entity_id
_entity_poly.type
_entity_poly.pdbx_seq_one_letter_code
_entity_poly.pdbx_strand_id
1 'polypeptide(L)'
;MTTIPLRFRTALCCLLLGNITHAWAEGLTLGAQGEANFTPYRAYKTQFSGLPYVGYDNDHVYIDGTEVGAYFIKDDTTQLKARWWYLDNEFDPDQTSDSALRQLRIRHSTMMGGMSYQKITPLGAFRTELSGDTLNESRGWLGTVAWAGQVSL
;
A
#
# COMPACT_ATOMS: atom_id res chain seq x y z
N MET A 1 -18.03 -9.43 -27.33
CA MET A 1 -17.11 -8.92 -28.37
C MET A 1 -16.79 -7.47 -28.02
N THR A 2 -15.79 -7.26 -27.17
CA THR A 2 -14.85 -6.13 -27.12
C THR A 2 -13.88 -6.40 -25.97
N THR A 3 -12.59 -6.41 -26.29
CA THR A 3 -11.47 -6.97 -25.55
C THR A 3 -10.90 -5.96 -24.56
N ILE A 4 -10.85 -6.32 -23.28
CA ILE A 4 -10.10 -5.59 -22.23
C ILE A 4 -8.61 -5.69 -22.58
N PRO A 5 -7.85 -4.58 -22.66
CA PRO A 5 -6.45 -4.63 -23.08
C PRO A 5 -5.58 -5.33 -22.03
N LEU A 6 -5.23 -6.57 -22.40
CA LEU A 6 -4.23 -7.46 -21.81
C LEU A 6 -2.82 -6.87 -22.01
N ARG A 7 -2.44 -5.82 -21.28
CA ARG A 7 -1.09 -5.23 -21.32
C ARG A 7 -0.53 -4.84 -19.96
N PHE A 8 -0.58 -5.73 -18.97
CA PHE A 8 0.33 -5.64 -17.82
C PHE A 8 0.52 -6.96 -17.05
N ARG A 9 0.45 -8.11 -17.72
CA ARG A 9 0.56 -9.44 -17.07
C ARG A 9 1.83 -10.22 -17.40
N THR A 10 2.84 -9.63 -18.03
CA THR A 10 4.02 -10.40 -18.43
C THR A 10 5.29 -9.56 -18.44
N ALA A 11 5.97 -9.48 -17.30
CA ALA A 11 7.43 -9.30 -17.21
C ALA A 11 7.89 -9.29 -15.73
N LEU A 12 7.71 -10.39 -14.99
CA LEU A 12 8.46 -10.60 -13.76
C LEU A 12 8.73 -12.08 -13.56
N CYS A 13 9.43 -12.69 -14.50
CA CYS A 13 9.89 -14.07 -14.37
C CYS A 13 11.11 -14.28 -15.27
N CYS A 14 12.21 -13.57 -15.00
CA CYS A 14 13.51 -13.91 -15.55
C CYS A 14 14.64 -13.36 -14.67
N LEU A 15 15.34 -14.31 -14.04
CA LEU A 15 16.78 -14.31 -13.73
C LEU A 15 17.29 -13.45 -12.57
N LEU A 16 17.27 -14.04 -11.37
CA LEU A 16 18.34 -13.88 -10.38
C LEU A 16 19.09 -15.22 -10.26
N LEU A 17 19.89 -15.55 -11.27
CA LEU A 17 20.97 -16.54 -11.12
C LEU A 17 22.25 -15.77 -10.75
N GLY A 18 22.34 -15.39 -9.48
CA GLY A 18 23.57 -14.94 -8.85
C GLY A 18 23.80 -15.82 -7.62
N ASN A 19 25.00 -16.37 -7.46
CA ASN A 19 25.39 -17.12 -6.27
C ASN A 19 25.30 -16.18 -5.06
N ILE A 20 24.22 -16.30 -4.27
CA ILE A 20 24.11 -15.60 -2.99
C ILE A 20 24.70 -16.54 -1.94
N THR A 21 25.91 -16.25 -1.51
CA THR A 21 26.43 -16.72 -0.23
C THR A 21 25.47 -16.17 0.84
N HIS A 22 24.58 -17.02 1.33
CA HIS A 22 23.54 -16.66 2.30
C HIS A 22 24.18 -16.48 3.68
N ALA A 23 24.64 -15.26 3.97
CA ALA A 23 24.58 -14.77 5.34
C ALA A 23 23.09 -14.53 5.62
N TRP A 24 22.52 -15.26 6.57
CA TRP A 24 21.17 -14.97 7.07
C TRP A 24 21.21 -13.58 7.70
N ALA A 25 20.75 -12.58 6.95
CA ALA A 25 20.61 -11.23 7.45
C ALA A 25 19.41 -11.21 8.41
N GLU A 26 19.65 -10.86 9.67
CA GLU A 26 18.61 -10.43 10.60
C GLU A 26 17.72 -9.41 9.86
N GLY A 27 16.41 -9.69 9.74
CA GLY A 27 15.44 -8.78 9.13
C GLY A 27 14.67 -9.30 7.91
N LEU A 28 15.05 -10.42 7.27
CA LEU A 28 14.25 -10.98 6.17
C LEU A 28 13.07 -11.82 6.69
N THR A 29 11.87 -11.55 6.22
CA THR A 29 10.62 -12.26 6.52
C THR A 29 9.93 -12.71 5.24
N LEU A 30 9.39 -13.93 5.22
CA LEU A 30 8.61 -14.46 4.10
C LEU A 30 7.25 -14.95 4.60
N GLY A 31 6.20 -14.72 3.82
CA GLY A 31 4.84 -15.13 4.17
C GLY A 31 3.89 -15.11 2.99
N ALA A 32 2.60 -15.13 3.29
CA ALA A 32 1.53 -14.93 2.32
C ALA A 32 0.51 -13.95 2.89
N GLN A 33 0.05 -13.03 2.06
CA GLN A 33 -0.96 -12.03 2.38
C GLN A 33 -2.22 -12.32 1.58
N GLY A 34 -3.37 -12.29 2.26
CA GLY A 34 -4.68 -12.33 1.62
C GLY A 34 -5.43 -11.03 1.93
N GLU A 35 -6.18 -10.53 0.96
CA GLU A 35 -6.96 -9.31 1.11
C GLU A 35 -8.40 -9.54 0.65
N ALA A 36 -9.33 -8.94 1.39
CA ALA A 36 -10.74 -8.85 1.02
C ALA A 36 -11.07 -7.37 0.80
N ASN A 37 -11.23 -6.98 -0.47
CA ASN A 37 -11.50 -5.63 -0.87
C ASN A 37 -13.01 -5.36 -0.87
N PHE A 38 -13.44 -4.47 0.02
CA PHE A 38 -14.82 -4.00 0.13
C PHE A 38 -14.92 -2.61 -0.50
N THR A 39 -15.60 -2.50 -1.63
CA THR A 39 -15.85 -1.19 -2.22
C THR A 39 -17.09 -0.55 -1.58
N PRO A 40 -17.11 0.78 -1.37
CA PRO A 40 -18.31 1.49 -0.94
C PRO A 40 -19.37 1.58 -2.05
N TYR A 41 -19.03 1.18 -3.27
CA TYR A 41 -19.87 1.26 -4.45
C TYR A 41 -20.71 -0.02 -4.58
N ARG A 42 -22.03 0.12 -4.48
CA ARG A 42 -22.98 -1.02 -4.56
C ARG A 42 -22.87 -1.87 -5.82
N ALA A 43 -22.27 -1.33 -6.89
CA ALA A 43 -22.08 -2.03 -8.16
C ALA A 43 -21.03 -3.16 -8.08
N TYR A 44 -20.11 -3.12 -7.12
CA TYR A 44 -19.02 -4.10 -7.03
C TYR A 44 -19.28 -5.11 -5.92
N LYS A 45 -18.99 -6.38 -6.24
CA LYS A 45 -18.92 -7.46 -5.24
C LYS A 45 -17.56 -7.42 -4.54
N THR A 46 -17.49 -7.97 -3.32
CA THR A 46 -16.23 -8.16 -2.60
C THR A 46 -15.24 -8.94 -3.48
N GLN A 47 -14.02 -8.42 -3.60
CA GLN A 47 -12.94 -9.07 -4.31
C GLN A 47 -11.97 -9.69 -3.32
N PHE A 48 -11.51 -10.91 -3.60
CA PHE A 48 -10.49 -11.60 -2.81
C PHE A 48 -9.22 -11.72 -3.63
N SER A 49 -8.10 -11.29 -3.06
CA SER A 49 -6.78 -11.39 -3.66
C SER A 49 -5.81 -12.07 -2.70
N GLY A 50 -4.80 -12.73 -3.25
CA GLY A 50 -3.73 -13.37 -2.48
C GLY A 50 -2.39 -13.06 -3.13
N LEU A 51 -1.42 -12.65 -2.33
CA LEU A 51 -0.10 -12.23 -2.76
C LEU A 51 0.96 -12.88 -1.85
N PRO A 52 2.12 -13.31 -2.40
CA PRO A 52 3.25 -13.64 -1.53
C PRO A 52 3.67 -12.39 -0.75
N TYR A 53 4.05 -12.58 0.51
CA TYR A 53 4.54 -11.52 1.37
C TYR A 53 6.06 -11.64 1.51
N VAL A 54 6.76 -10.53 1.35
CA VAL A 54 8.19 -10.41 1.62
C VAL A 54 8.37 -9.18 2.51
N GLY A 55 9.01 -9.37 3.65
CA GLY A 55 9.40 -8.32 4.58
C GLY A 55 10.91 -8.23 4.67
N TYR A 56 11.45 -7.02 4.75
CA TYR A 56 12.86 -6.76 5.03
C TYR A 56 12.96 -5.46 5.82
N ASP A 57 13.78 -5.42 6.86
CA ASP A 57 14.06 -4.20 7.62
C ASP A 57 15.50 -4.25 8.14
N ASN A 58 16.23 -3.15 7.96
CA ASN A 58 17.61 -2.98 8.44
C ASN A 58 17.84 -1.64 9.18
N ASP A 59 16.78 -1.08 9.73
CA ASP A 59 16.72 0.21 10.42
C ASP A 59 16.90 1.46 9.55
N HIS A 60 17.30 1.31 8.28
CA HIS A 60 17.46 2.42 7.33
C HIS A 60 16.44 2.35 6.19
N VAL A 61 16.23 1.17 5.64
CA VAL A 61 15.26 0.88 4.58
C VAL A 61 14.43 -0.32 4.95
N TYR A 62 13.21 -0.36 4.43
CA TYR A 62 12.32 -1.47 4.65
C TYR A 62 11.50 -1.81 3.40
N ILE A 63 11.09 -3.07 3.36
CA ILE A 63 10.10 -3.64 2.48
C ILE A 63 9.06 -4.31 3.38
N ASP A 64 7.79 -4.01 3.16
CA ASP A 64 6.67 -4.57 3.87
C ASP A 64 5.58 -4.96 2.86
N GLY A 65 5.73 -6.13 2.25
CA GLY A 65 4.81 -6.62 1.22
C GLY A 65 4.80 -5.71 -0.01
N THR A 66 3.73 -4.95 -0.17
CA THR A 66 3.52 -4.00 -1.28
C THR A 66 3.96 -2.56 -0.94
N GLU A 67 4.43 -2.32 0.28
CA GLU A 67 5.02 -1.06 0.72
C GLU A 67 6.55 -1.16 0.76
N VAL A 68 7.22 -0.09 0.37
CA VAL A 68 8.67 0.08 0.56
C VAL A 68 8.95 1.48 1.09
N GLY A 69 10.06 1.65 1.80
CA GLY A 69 10.42 2.98 2.29
C GLY A 69 11.79 3.07 2.92
N ALA A 70 12.09 4.28 3.39
CA ALA A 70 13.34 4.62 4.06
C ALA A 70 13.06 5.47 5.29
N TYR A 71 13.77 5.19 6.37
CA TYR A 71 13.69 5.94 7.62
C TYR A 71 14.62 7.15 7.57
N PHE A 72 14.10 8.30 7.95
CA PHE A 72 14.90 9.48 8.32
C PHE A 72 15.21 9.49 9.81
N ILE A 73 14.26 9.03 10.62
CA ILE A 73 14.37 8.89 12.08
C ILE A 73 13.71 7.55 12.44
N LYS A 74 14.40 6.70 13.20
CA LYS A 74 13.88 5.44 13.73
C LYS A 74 14.40 5.24 15.15
N ASP A 75 13.65 5.76 16.12
CA ASP A 75 13.88 5.60 17.55
C ASP A 75 12.73 4.81 18.19
N ASP A 76 12.91 4.40 19.45
CA ASP A 76 11.90 3.63 20.23
C ASP A 76 10.53 4.31 20.31
N THR A 77 10.50 5.65 20.25
CA THR A 77 9.26 6.43 20.37
C THR A 77 8.91 7.23 19.14
N THR A 78 9.82 7.40 18.19
CA THR A 78 9.66 8.36 17.09
C THR A 78 10.11 7.72 15.79
N GLN A 79 9.24 7.77 14.79
CA GLN A 79 9.57 7.30 13.45
C GLN A 79 9.16 8.33 12.42
N LEU A 80 10.09 8.71 11.57
CA LEU A 80 9.85 9.53 10.39
C LEU A 80 10.41 8.79 9.19
N LYS A 81 9.55 8.49 8.21
CA LYS A 81 9.92 7.69 7.04
C LYS A 81 9.32 8.25 5.76
N ALA A 82 10.06 8.13 4.66
CA ALA A 82 9.49 8.18 3.32
C ALA A 82 8.94 6.80 2.97
N ARG A 83 7.79 6.75 2.29
CA ARG A 83 7.13 5.50 1.92
C ARG A 83 6.53 5.57 0.53
N TRP A 84 6.51 4.43 -0.14
CA TRP A 84 5.77 4.19 -1.36
C TRP A 84 4.98 2.90 -1.25
N TRP A 85 3.73 2.93 -1.68
CA TRP A 85 2.81 1.81 -1.55
C TRP A 85 1.78 1.84 -2.67
N TYR A 86 1.19 0.69 -2.98
CA TYR A 86 0.16 0.57 -4.00
C TYR A 86 -1.23 0.84 -3.42
N LEU A 87 -1.99 1.73 -4.07
CA LEU A 87 -3.35 2.09 -3.72
C LEU A 87 -4.33 1.40 -4.68
N ASP A 88 -5.03 0.38 -4.18
CA ASP A 88 -5.94 -0.50 -4.93
C ASP A 88 -7.31 0.13 -5.24
N ASN A 89 -7.53 1.41 -4.91
CA ASN A 89 -8.81 2.07 -5.11
C ASN A 89 -9.11 2.29 -6.60
N GLU A 90 -9.98 1.45 -7.16
CA GLU A 90 -10.48 1.54 -8.53
C GLU A 90 -12.00 1.74 -8.57
N PHE A 91 -12.48 2.55 -9.51
CA PHE A 91 -13.91 2.75 -9.76
C PHE A 91 -14.17 3.15 -11.22
N ASP A 92 -15.06 2.44 -11.90
CA ASP A 92 -15.45 2.69 -13.29
C ASP A 92 -16.97 2.98 -13.37
N PRO A 93 -17.38 4.21 -13.71
CA PRO A 93 -18.79 4.59 -13.80
C PRO A 93 -19.55 3.85 -14.92
N ASP A 94 -18.87 3.30 -15.94
CA ASP A 94 -19.53 2.58 -17.02
C ASP A 94 -19.93 1.15 -16.62
N GLN A 95 -19.31 0.60 -15.57
CA GLN A 95 -19.60 -0.74 -15.05
C GLN A 95 -20.80 -0.79 -14.09
N THR A 96 -21.39 0.36 -13.77
CA THR A 96 -22.56 0.46 -12.89
C THR A 96 -23.84 0.82 -13.67
N SER A 97 -24.97 0.27 -13.22
CA SER A 97 -26.32 0.63 -13.70
C SER A 97 -26.97 1.76 -12.88
N ASP A 98 -26.35 2.17 -11.78
CA ASP A 98 -26.84 3.24 -10.91
C ASP A 98 -26.54 4.63 -11.49
N SER A 99 -27.59 5.41 -11.73
CA SER A 99 -27.50 6.74 -12.35
C SER A 99 -26.79 7.78 -11.46
N ALA A 100 -26.78 7.61 -10.14
CA ALA A 100 -26.01 8.47 -9.24
C ALA A 100 -24.51 8.15 -9.32
N LEU A 101 -24.15 6.87 -9.40
CA LEU A 101 -22.75 6.44 -9.50
C LEU A 101 -22.14 6.75 -10.88
N ARG A 102 -22.95 6.77 -11.95
CA ARG A 102 -22.51 7.18 -13.30
C ARG A 102 -22.04 8.63 -13.40
N GLN A 103 -22.41 9.48 -12.45
CA GLN A 103 -21.98 10.88 -12.40
C GLN A 103 -20.59 11.05 -11.77
N LEU A 104 -20.07 10.01 -11.12
CA LEU A 104 -18.75 10.03 -10.52
C LEU A 104 -17.68 9.85 -11.60
N ARG A 105 -16.52 10.45 -11.36
CA ARG A 105 -15.36 10.26 -12.23
C ARG A 105 -14.76 8.86 -12.02
N ILE A 106 -14.23 8.30 -13.11
CA ILE A 106 -13.40 7.10 -13.07
C ILE A 106 -12.21 7.31 -12.12
N ARG A 107 -11.85 6.27 -11.36
CA ARG A 107 -10.66 6.20 -10.51
C ARG A 107 -9.85 4.98 -10.91
N HIS A 108 -8.55 5.17 -11.04
CA HIS A 108 -7.60 4.10 -11.29
C HIS A 108 -6.77 3.86 -10.03
N SER A 109 -6.39 2.61 -9.81
CA SER A 109 -5.35 2.29 -8.84
C SER A 109 -4.04 2.96 -9.24
N THR A 110 -3.20 3.29 -8.25
CA THR A 110 -1.93 3.97 -8.50
C THR A 110 -0.90 3.65 -7.43
N MET A 111 0.36 4.01 -7.67
CA MET A 111 1.39 4.01 -6.64
C MET A 111 1.39 5.37 -5.95
N MET A 112 1.32 5.34 -4.62
CA MET A 112 1.34 6.50 -3.76
C MET A 112 2.73 6.63 -3.14
N GLY A 113 3.29 7.83 -3.14
CA GLY A 113 4.56 8.15 -2.51
C GLY A 113 4.42 9.32 -1.55
N GLY A 114 5.07 9.24 -0.39
CA GLY A 114 4.84 10.20 0.67
C GLY A 114 5.72 10.06 1.89
N MET A 115 5.28 10.70 2.96
CA MET A 115 5.93 10.66 4.27
C MET A 115 4.96 10.18 5.34
N SER A 116 5.51 9.51 6.35
CA SER A 116 4.81 9.06 7.55
C SER A 116 5.60 9.48 8.78
N TYR A 117 4.92 10.08 9.74
CA TYR A 117 5.44 10.43 11.04
C TYR A 117 4.62 9.74 12.13
N GLN A 118 5.30 9.08 13.07
CA GLN A 118 4.69 8.45 14.23
C GLN A 118 5.44 8.88 15.50
N LYS A 119 4.68 9.20 16.54
CA LYS A 119 5.19 9.51 17.88
C LYS A 119 4.41 8.74 18.93
N ILE A 120 5.11 7.89 19.68
CA ILE A 120 4.59 7.18 20.85
C ILE A 120 4.82 8.05 22.08
N THR A 121 3.76 8.27 22.85
CA THR A 121 3.76 9.02 24.10
C THR A 121 3.11 8.17 25.20
N PRO A 122 3.27 8.50 26.50
CA PRO A 122 2.57 7.81 27.58
C PRO A 122 1.03 7.83 27.45
N LEU A 123 0.48 8.82 26.72
CA LEU A 123 -0.95 8.95 26.47
C LEU A 123 -1.42 8.14 25.25
N GLY A 124 -0.51 7.56 24.47
CA GLY A 124 -0.82 6.84 23.23
C GLY A 124 0.11 7.21 22.08
N ALA A 125 -0.13 6.58 20.92
CA ALA A 125 0.60 6.77 19.68
C ALA A 125 -0.16 7.71 18.74
N PHE A 126 0.49 8.77 18.29
CA PHE A 126 0.02 9.65 17.23
C PHE A 126 0.69 9.28 15.92
N ARG A 127 -0.08 9.25 14.83
CA ARG A 127 0.42 9.03 13.48
C ARG A 127 -0.13 10.07 12.52
N THR A 128 0.71 10.53 11.61
CA THR A 128 0.34 11.42 10.50
C THR A 128 1.03 10.96 9.24
N GLU A 129 0.28 10.83 8.16
CA GLU A 129 0.76 10.39 6.86
C GLU A 129 0.26 11.33 5.77
N LEU A 130 1.09 11.62 4.78
CA LEU A 130 0.72 12.38 3.61
C LEU A 130 1.40 11.75 2.38
N SER A 131 0.61 11.38 1.38
CA SER A 131 1.09 10.77 0.14
C SER A 131 0.42 11.39 -1.08
N GLY A 132 1.16 11.47 -2.18
CA GLY A 132 0.68 11.87 -3.48
C GLY A 132 0.85 10.76 -4.50
N ASP A 133 0.05 10.81 -5.56
CA ASP A 133 0.16 9.90 -6.71
C ASP A 133 1.50 10.11 -7.44
N THR A 134 2.30 9.05 -7.57
CA THR A 134 3.61 9.08 -8.24
C THR A 134 3.57 8.59 -9.69
N LEU A 135 2.49 7.93 -10.13
CA LEU A 135 2.33 7.46 -11.51
C LEU A 135 1.54 8.45 -12.38
N ASN A 136 1.04 9.53 -11.79
CA ASN A 136 0.27 10.57 -12.49
C ASN A 136 -1.03 10.03 -13.14
N GLU A 137 -1.62 8.98 -12.56
CA GLU A 137 -2.87 8.39 -13.02
C GLU A 137 -4.09 9.26 -12.63
N SER A 138 -4.12 9.69 -11.38
CA SER A 138 -5.22 10.45 -10.76
C SER A 138 -4.78 11.82 -10.22
N ARG A 139 -3.48 12.05 -10.00
CA ARG A 139 -2.91 13.26 -9.35
C ARG A 139 -3.52 13.54 -7.97
N GLY A 140 -3.93 12.48 -7.28
CA GLY A 140 -4.57 12.55 -5.98
C GLY A 140 -3.57 12.75 -4.84
N TRP A 141 -4.06 13.29 -3.73
CA TRP A 141 -3.37 13.34 -2.44
C TRP A 141 -4.18 12.58 -1.40
N LEU A 142 -3.50 11.84 -0.54
CA LEU A 142 -4.10 11.15 0.60
C LEU A 142 -3.39 11.57 1.88
N GLY A 143 -4.17 12.03 2.86
CA GLY A 143 -3.68 12.39 4.18
C GLY A 143 -4.41 11.61 5.26
N THR A 144 -3.67 11.06 6.21
CA THR A 144 -4.22 10.30 7.35
C THR A 144 -3.66 10.88 8.64
N VAL A 145 -4.54 11.09 9.62
CA VAL A 145 -4.15 11.39 11.00
C VAL A 145 -4.85 10.38 11.90
N ALA A 146 -4.09 9.73 12.77
CA ALA A 146 -4.60 8.71 13.67
C ALA A 146 -4.02 8.87 15.06
N TRP A 147 -4.80 8.46 16.06
CA TRP A 147 -4.35 8.30 17.43
C TRP A 147 -4.81 6.94 17.95
N ALA A 148 -3.93 6.25 18.67
CA ALA A 148 -4.22 4.98 19.31
C ALA A 148 -3.74 5.02 20.77
N GLY A 149 -4.62 4.71 21.72
CA GLY A 149 -4.30 4.64 23.14
C GLY A 149 -4.85 3.36 23.76
N GLN A 150 -4.25 2.92 24.86
CA GLN A 150 -4.76 1.79 25.64
C GLN A 150 -5.89 2.26 26.54
N VAL A 151 -7.05 1.59 26.46
CA VAL A 151 -8.15 1.78 27.40
C VAL A 151 -8.14 0.58 28.34
N SER A 152 -7.81 0.80 29.61
CA SER A 152 -7.96 -0.23 30.64
C SER A 152 -9.44 -0.31 31.03
N LEU A 153 -10.04 -1.49 30.83
CA LEU A 153 -11.37 -1.87 31.32
C LEU A 153 -11.24 -2.79 32.54
#